data_AF-A0AAW1Q5Z3-F1
#
_entry.id   AF-A0AAW1Q5Z3-F1
#
_cell.length_a   1.000
_cell.length_b   1.000
_cell.length_c   1.000
_cell.angle_alpha   90.00
_cell.angle_beta   90.00
_cell.angle_gamma   90.00
#
_symmetry.space_group_name_H-M   'P 1'
#
loop_
_entity.id
_entity.type
_entity.pdbx_description
1 polymer ?
#
loop_
_entity_poly.entity_id
_entity_poly.type
_entity_poly.pdbx_seq_one_letter_code
_entity_poly.pdbx_strand_id
1 'polypeptide(L)'
;MNFRALLGSPSVPSALLIHHRSARKFHTRLVLRCGIGQPTESAQSTEKHFLERGWLFSTPAVKVEQLQASISGQPESEILVIRDDLLHPLIGGNKVRKLDGMLPSLKEAGVTHVVTCGGLQSSHTAAVACACAENGMHAHLVIRGEQPSIPTGYHLYARLFGTVEYATRADYSNRQKVLQDCAQRLQDSLPSSAKVHIIPEGAANADALLGFVRLVDYLSQPSVLGRSPCNLVIDSGTGITATGLGLGIKLLQLPWSVTAVSLVEKPEQCRIVQGWLTSAFAHQHLGGLHEDLKELPIEWVPRIEPRRFGKVLPGEIGACRQVAQQCGILVDPIYNLSAWTAALHRASQTDDQLESLEEAEEVTEAHLMSATSFRVGAAIEPMPYSQSSMQPPGAALGLHKTADQSMHKTDQPSQAHSNGNQEGCSLDGMPAVASLQDGKQPRARIAVLHTGGSLGLCGLAQRFPGEF
;
A
#
# COMPACT_ATOMS: atom_id res chain seq x y z
N MET A 1 25.11 -48.60 -4.10
CA MET A 1 25.15 -47.23 -4.68
C MET A 1 24.35 -46.32 -3.75
N ASN A 2 25.05 -45.48 -2.99
CA ASN A 2 24.48 -44.64 -1.93
C ASN A 2 24.16 -43.24 -2.46
N PHE A 3 22.91 -42.79 -2.28
CA PHE A 3 22.34 -41.50 -2.67
C PHE A 3 22.88 -40.29 -1.87
N ARG A 4 24.09 -40.39 -1.31
CA ARG A 4 24.70 -39.41 -0.41
C ARG A 4 25.73 -38.49 -1.09
N ALA A 5 25.91 -38.62 -2.42
CA ALA A 5 26.91 -37.87 -3.20
C ALA A 5 26.31 -36.74 -4.08
N LEU A 6 24.99 -36.54 -4.07
CA LEU A 6 24.29 -35.50 -4.86
C LEU A 6 23.85 -34.28 -4.04
N LEU A 7 24.09 -34.28 -2.73
CA LEU A 7 23.88 -33.13 -1.86
C LEU A 7 25.25 -32.64 -1.41
N GLY A 8 25.90 -31.85 -2.27
CA GLY A 8 26.92 -30.93 -1.82
C GLY A 8 26.34 -30.13 -0.66
N SER A 9 27.05 -30.14 0.47
CA SER A 9 26.77 -29.35 1.66
C SER A 9 26.18 -27.98 1.28
N PRO A 10 24.97 -27.60 1.72
CA PRO A 10 24.60 -26.21 1.68
C PRO A 10 25.45 -25.54 2.74
N SER A 11 26.60 -25.00 2.32
CA SER A 11 27.12 -23.81 2.98
C SER A 11 26.01 -22.78 2.86
N VAL A 12 25.17 -22.69 3.90
CA VAL A 12 24.24 -21.58 4.10
C VAL A 12 25.09 -20.34 3.91
N PRO A 13 24.84 -19.49 2.90
CA PRO A 13 25.62 -18.29 2.75
C PRO A 13 25.39 -17.47 4.02
N SER A 14 26.46 -17.31 4.80
CA SER A 14 26.58 -16.33 5.88
C SER A 14 26.55 -14.91 5.26
N ALA A 15 25.44 -14.56 4.62
CA ALA A 15 25.22 -13.32 3.90
C ALA A 15 23.93 -12.66 4.43
N LEU A 16 23.86 -12.48 5.74
CA LEU A 16 22.99 -11.48 6.38
C LEU A 16 23.82 -10.55 7.29
N LEU A 17 25.06 -10.31 6.87
CA LEU A 17 26.00 -9.38 7.48
C LEU A 17 26.52 -8.42 6.40
N ILE A 18 25.63 -7.58 5.86
CA ILE A 18 25.99 -6.49 4.94
C ILE A 18 24.98 -5.35 5.17
N HIS A 19 25.30 -4.08 5.40
CA HIS A 19 26.46 -3.35 5.94
C HIS A 19 25.98 -1.89 6.07
N HIS A 20 26.36 -1.22 7.17
CA HIS A 20 26.05 0.17 7.61
C HIS A 20 26.20 1.30 6.55
N ARG A 21 26.70 1.04 5.33
CA ARG A 21 27.07 2.05 4.32
C ARG A 21 25.89 2.64 3.56
N SER A 22 24.83 1.86 3.27
CA SER A 22 23.64 2.34 2.54
C SER A 22 22.81 3.31 3.40
N ALA A 23 22.61 2.93 4.67
CA ALA A 23 21.96 3.75 5.69
C ALA A 23 22.67 5.10 5.90
N ARG A 24 24.02 5.11 5.99
CA ARG A 24 24.78 6.37 6.11
C ARG A 24 24.64 7.31 4.91
N LYS A 25 24.57 6.81 3.67
CA LYS A 25 24.35 7.67 2.49
C LYS A 25 22.95 8.29 2.46
N PHE A 26 21.93 7.53 2.88
CA PHE A 26 20.57 8.02 3.07
C PHE A 26 20.51 9.06 4.21
N HIS A 27 21.20 8.79 5.32
CA HIS A 27 21.35 9.70 6.46
C HIS A 27 21.91 11.06 6.06
N THR A 28 23.08 11.09 5.41
CA THR A 28 23.73 12.35 4.98
C THR A 28 22.85 13.14 4.02
N ARG A 29 22.11 12.47 3.11
CA ARG A 29 21.20 13.15 2.18
C ARG A 29 19.98 13.73 2.89
N LEU A 30 19.38 13.02 3.86
CA LEU A 30 18.20 13.51 4.57
C LEU A 30 18.55 14.66 5.52
N VAL A 31 19.63 14.53 6.30
CA VAL A 31 20.08 15.58 7.26
C VAL A 31 20.48 16.87 6.53
N LEU A 32 21.25 16.79 5.44
CA LEU A 32 21.64 17.96 4.66
C LEU A 32 20.44 18.64 3.96
N ARG A 33 19.37 17.90 3.66
CA ARG A 33 18.20 18.42 2.92
C ARG A 33 17.08 18.92 3.82
N CYS A 34 16.86 18.31 4.98
CA CYS A 34 15.76 18.68 5.87
C CYS A 34 16.11 19.84 6.82
N GLY A 35 17.36 20.34 6.82
CA GLY A 35 17.76 21.41 7.75
C GLY A 35 17.63 21.01 9.23
N ILE A 36 17.54 19.71 9.52
CA ILE A 36 17.51 19.17 10.88
C ILE A 36 18.87 19.55 11.47
N GLY A 37 18.84 20.43 12.49
CA GLY A 37 20.02 21.15 12.98
C GLY A 37 21.22 20.24 13.22
N GLN A 38 22.42 20.81 13.08
CA GLN A 38 23.66 20.16 13.52
C GLN A 38 23.45 19.65 14.95
N PRO A 39 23.78 18.38 15.25
CA PRO A 39 23.60 17.86 16.59
C PRO A 39 24.41 18.74 17.54
N THR A 40 23.73 19.35 18.52
CA THR A 40 24.41 20.02 19.62
C THR A 40 25.27 18.99 20.33
N GLU A 41 26.51 19.35 20.67
CA GLU A 41 27.52 18.46 21.25
C GLU A 41 27.10 17.75 22.55
N SER A 42 25.94 18.11 23.13
CA SER A 42 25.35 17.47 24.30
C SER A 42 24.44 16.26 24.02
N ALA A 43 24.14 15.93 22.75
CA ALA A 43 23.33 14.77 22.37
C ALA A 43 24.17 13.50 22.09
N GLN A 44 25.25 13.29 22.86
CA GLN A 44 25.93 11.99 22.93
C GLN A 44 25.12 11.04 23.85
N SER A 45 23.85 10.81 23.54
CA SER A 45 23.14 9.64 24.04
C SER A 45 23.17 8.56 22.94
N THR A 46 23.39 7.34 23.37
CA THR A 46 23.65 6.11 22.60
C THR A 46 22.52 5.63 21.68
N GLU A 47 21.61 6.50 21.24
CA GLU A 47 20.53 6.13 20.31
C GLU A 47 21.01 6.27 18.86
N LYS A 48 21.11 5.13 18.16
CA LYS A 48 21.32 5.15 16.70
C LYS A 48 20.22 5.99 16.07
N HIS A 49 20.61 7.03 15.33
CA HIS A 49 19.70 7.82 14.52
C HIS A 49 18.86 6.86 13.65
N PHE A 50 17.57 7.12 13.45
CA PHE A 50 16.69 6.23 12.66
C PHE A 50 17.21 5.97 11.22
N LEU A 51 18.07 6.87 10.74
CA LEU A 51 18.75 6.82 9.46
C LEU A 51 19.95 5.86 9.44
N GLU A 52 20.42 5.42 10.61
CA GLU A 52 21.50 4.45 10.81
C GLU A 52 20.98 3.04 11.16
N ARG A 53 19.65 2.85 11.22
CA ARG A 53 19.06 1.54 11.45
C ARG A 53 19.45 0.54 10.36
N GLY A 54 19.57 -0.73 10.75
CA GLY A 54 19.56 -1.82 9.79
C GLY A 54 18.23 -1.83 9.05
N TRP A 55 18.22 -2.28 7.81
CA TRP A 55 16.99 -2.46 7.01
C TRP A 55 16.89 -3.94 6.62
N LEU A 56 15.69 -4.44 6.41
CA LEU A 56 15.51 -5.79 5.84
C LEU A 56 16.05 -5.83 4.40
N PHE A 57 15.78 -4.78 3.63
CA PHE A 57 16.24 -4.68 2.24
C PHE A 57 17.39 -3.70 2.11
N SER A 58 18.45 -4.16 1.44
CA SER A 58 19.62 -3.34 1.11
C SER A 58 19.30 -2.18 0.16
N THR A 59 18.27 -2.35 -0.69
CA THR A 59 17.79 -1.36 -1.66
C THR A 59 16.27 -1.17 -1.56
N PRO A 60 15.76 0.07 -1.65
CA PRO A 60 14.32 0.34 -1.77
C PRO A 60 13.77 0.17 -3.20
N ALA A 61 14.63 -0.24 -4.15
CA ALA A 61 14.36 -0.18 -5.58
C ALA A 61 13.15 -1.00 -6.01
N VAL A 62 12.37 -0.38 -6.90
CA VAL A 62 11.21 -0.98 -7.58
C VAL A 62 11.18 -0.54 -9.03
N LYS A 63 10.51 -1.34 -9.86
CA LYS A 63 10.28 -1.03 -11.27
C LYS A 63 9.15 0.01 -11.38
N VAL A 64 9.33 0.96 -12.27
CA VAL A 64 8.28 1.90 -12.69
C VAL A 64 8.03 1.67 -14.17
N GLU A 65 6.77 1.44 -14.53
CA GLU A 65 6.32 1.17 -15.89
C GLU A 65 5.40 2.30 -16.35
N GLN A 66 5.54 2.75 -17.60
CA GLN A 66 4.59 3.68 -18.21
C GLN A 66 3.69 2.90 -19.15
N LEU A 67 2.38 3.02 -18.99
CA LEU A 67 1.39 2.21 -19.69
C LEU A 67 0.23 3.09 -20.18
N GLN A 68 -0.31 2.72 -21.34
CA GLN A 68 -1.65 3.13 -21.75
C GLN A 68 -2.63 2.09 -21.19
N ALA A 69 -3.64 2.55 -20.46
CA ALA A 69 -4.60 1.67 -19.83
C ALA A 69 -6.02 2.23 -19.92
N SER A 70 -6.98 1.33 -19.95
CA SER A 70 -8.41 1.64 -19.91
C SER A 70 -9.13 0.63 -19.02
N ILE A 71 -10.28 1.04 -18.50
CA ILE A 71 -11.24 0.13 -17.88
C ILE A 71 -12.63 0.47 -18.42
N SER A 72 -13.51 -0.53 -18.48
CA SER A 72 -14.88 -0.32 -18.97
C SER A 72 -15.53 0.90 -18.31
N GLY A 73 -15.94 1.87 -19.13
CA GLY A 73 -16.55 3.12 -18.67
C GLY A 73 -15.59 4.30 -18.46
N GLN A 74 -14.29 4.14 -18.70
CA GLN A 74 -13.31 5.23 -18.68
C GLN A 74 -12.49 5.29 -19.99
N PRO A 75 -12.08 6.48 -20.43
CA PRO A 75 -11.22 6.63 -21.60
C PRO A 75 -9.83 6.01 -21.35
N GLU A 76 -9.14 5.69 -22.44
CA GLU A 76 -7.74 5.30 -22.37
C GLU A 76 -6.90 6.48 -21.87
N SER A 77 -5.95 6.21 -20.98
CA SER A 77 -5.09 7.23 -20.38
C SER A 77 -3.70 6.69 -20.10
N GLU A 78 -2.72 7.59 -20.17
CA GLU A 78 -1.35 7.29 -19.80
C GLU A 78 -1.17 7.38 -18.28
N ILE A 79 -0.68 6.30 -17.67
CA ILE A 79 -0.34 6.27 -16.25
C ILE A 79 1.02 5.62 -16.02
N LEU A 80 1.66 5.99 -14.93
CA LEU A 80 2.81 5.27 -14.40
C LEU A 80 2.34 4.24 -13.38
N VAL A 81 2.94 3.06 -13.40
CA VAL A 81 2.70 2.02 -12.40
C VAL A 81 3.99 1.75 -11.65
N ILE A 82 4.00 2.04 -10.35
CA ILE A 82 5.08 1.69 -9.45
C ILE A 82 4.83 0.25 -8.98
N ARG A 83 5.64 -0.69 -9.46
CA ARG A 83 5.52 -2.13 -9.22
C ARG A 83 6.06 -2.55 -7.86
N ASP A 84 5.44 -2.04 -6.81
CA ASP A 84 5.83 -2.33 -5.43
C ASP A 84 5.55 -3.79 -5.05
N ASP A 85 4.57 -4.41 -5.70
CA ASP A 85 4.26 -5.83 -5.62
C ASP A 85 5.45 -6.74 -5.89
N LEU A 86 6.43 -6.28 -6.68
CA LEU A 86 7.63 -7.05 -7.03
C LEU A 86 8.73 -6.97 -5.98
N LEU A 87 8.55 -6.17 -4.91
CA LEU A 87 9.58 -5.99 -3.88
C LEU A 87 9.90 -7.29 -3.14
N HIS A 88 8.90 -8.15 -2.93
CA HIS A 88 9.07 -9.42 -2.25
C HIS A 88 8.25 -10.53 -2.93
N PRO A 89 8.85 -11.70 -3.22
CA PRO A 89 8.22 -12.73 -4.03
C PRO A 89 6.93 -13.31 -3.43
N LEU A 90 6.75 -13.25 -2.11
CA LEU A 90 5.61 -13.89 -1.43
C LEU A 90 4.56 -12.92 -0.89
N ILE A 91 4.97 -11.74 -0.42
CA ILE A 91 4.14 -10.91 0.47
C ILE A 91 3.99 -9.47 -0.05
N GLY A 92 4.49 -9.18 -1.26
CA GLY A 92 4.26 -7.93 -1.98
C GLY A 92 5.03 -6.73 -1.41
N GLY A 93 4.54 -5.53 -1.71
CA GLY A 93 5.28 -4.28 -1.46
C GLY A 93 4.93 -3.61 -0.14
N ASN A 94 3.68 -3.14 -0.02
CA ASN A 94 3.34 -2.21 1.06
C ASN A 94 3.49 -2.82 2.47
N LYS A 95 3.21 -4.11 2.66
CA LYS A 95 3.38 -4.78 3.97
C LYS A 95 4.85 -4.96 4.29
N VAL A 96 5.62 -5.35 3.29
CA VAL A 96 7.06 -5.55 3.38
C VAL A 96 7.78 -4.26 3.71
N ARG A 97 7.39 -3.13 3.13
CA ARG A 97 7.97 -1.81 3.47
C ARG A 97 7.74 -1.42 4.92
N LYS A 98 6.55 -1.72 5.45
CA LYS A 98 6.27 -1.46 6.87
C LYS A 98 7.17 -2.31 7.76
N LEU A 99 7.33 -3.58 7.42
CA LEU A 99 8.16 -4.53 8.16
C LEU A 99 9.66 -4.22 8.00
N ASP A 100 10.09 -3.69 6.86
CA ASP A 100 11.45 -3.23 6.61
C ASP A 100 11.90 -2.15 7.60
N GLY A 101 10.99 -1.25 7.97
CA GLY A 101 11.25 -0.26 9.02
C GLY A 101 11.12 -0.80 10.45
N MET A 102 10.20 -1.74 10.70
CA MET A 102 9.90 -2.23 12.05
C MET A 102 10.80 -3.36 12.54
N LEU A 103 11.04 -4.39 11.73
CA LEU A 103 11.77 -5.60 12.15
C LEU A 103 13.17 -5.32 12.70
N PRO A 104 13.96 -4.36 12.18
CA PRO A 104 15.24 -4.00 12.77
C PRO A 104 15.13 -3.61 14.25
N SER A 105 14.16 -2.78 14.61
CA SER A 105 13.90 -2.38 16.00
C SER A 105 13.47 -3.56 16.86
N LEU A 106 12.63 -4.45 16.33
CA LEU A 106 12.20 -5.66 17.04
C LEU A 106 13.39 -6.60 17.33
N LYS A 107 14.30 -6.76 16.37
CA LYS A 107 15.52 -7.55 16.55
C LYS A 107 16.46 -6.93 17.59
N GLU A 108 16.68 -5.62 17.53
CA GLU A 108 17.51 -4.92 18.53
C GLU A 108 16.92 -5.04 19.94
N ALA A 109 15.59 -5.05 20.07
CA ALA A 109 14.91 -5.29 21.33
C ALA A 109 14.95 -6.77 21.80
N GLY A 110 15.47 -7.69 20.97
CA GLY A 110 15.51 -9.13 21.26
C GLY A 110 14.14 -9.80 21.23
N VAL A 111 13.20 -9.28 20.42
CA VAL A 111 11.89 -9.90 20.21
C VAL A 111 12.07 -11.28 19.57
N THR A 112 11.35 -12.26 20.08
CA THR A 112 11.41 -13.67 19.63
C THR A 112 10.07 -14.14 19.08
N HIS A 113 8.97 -13.55 19.54
CA HIS A 113 7.62 -13.92 19.18
C HIS A 113 6.82 -12.66 18.83
N VAL A 114 6.05 -12.72 17.75
CA VAL A 114 5.22 -11.62 17.26
C VAL A 114 3.77 -12.07 17.21
N VAL A 115 2.88 -11.27 17.79
CA VAL A 115 1.43 -11.47 17.71
C VAL A 115 0.82 -10.42 16.80
N THR A 116 -0.01 -10.84 15.86
CA THR A 116 -0.78 -9.91 15.03
C THR A 116 -2.15 -10.49 14.67
N CYS A 117 -2.99 -9.70 14.00
CA CYS A 117 -4.32 -10.10 13.60
C CYS A 117 -4.71 -9.60 12.21
N GLY A 118 -5.76 -10.20 11.65
CA GLY A 118 -6.34 -9.80 10.38
C GLY A 118 -7.52 -10.67 9.95
N GLY A 119 -8.12 -10.31 8.82
CA GLY A 119 -9.10 -11.18 8.14
C GLY A 119 -8.47 -12.43 7.52
N LEU A 120 -9.32 -13.37 7.08
CA LEU A 120 -8.89 -14.67 6.53
C LEU A 120 -7.85 -14.55 5.39
N GLN A 121 -8.07 -13.65 4.43
CA GLN A 121 -7.15 -13.39 3.31
C GLN A 121 -6.27 -12.15 3.55
N SER A 122 -5.91 -11.87 4.80
CA SER A 122 -5.10 -10.69 5.14
C SER A 122 -3.66 -10.83 4.68
N SER A 123 -3.28 -10.03 3.67
CA SER A 123 -1.89 -9.89 3.24
C SER A 123 -0.95 -9.42 4.37
N HIS A 124 -1.48 -8.66 5.33
CA HIS A 124 -0.72 -8.24 6.52
C HIS A 124 -0.31 -9.44 7.39
N THR A 125 -1.23 -10.35 7.70
CA THR A 125 -0.91 -11.51 8.54
C THR A 125 0.08 -12.45 7.87
N ALA A 126 -0.07 -12.69 6.57
CA ALA A 126 0.89 -13.47 5.79
C ALA A 126 2.26 -12.79 5.72
N ALA A 127 2.29 -11.46 5.56
CA ALA A 127 3.53 -10.67 5.55
C ALA A 127 4.28 -10.76 6.87
N VAL A 128 3.59 -10.55 8.00
CA VAL A 128 4.20 -10.67 9.34
C VAL A 128 4.74 -12.09 9.54
N ALA A 129 3.98 -13.12 9.18
CA ALA A 129 4.39 -14.51 9.35
C ALA A 129 5.66 -14.84 8.55
N CYS A 130 5.66 -14.53 7.25
CA CYS A 130 6.80 -14.75 6.37
C CYS A 130 8.04 -13.99 6.86
N ALA A 131 7.88 -12.70 7.17
CA ALA A 131 9.00 -11.88 7.61
C ALA A 131 9.53 -12.31 8.99
N CYS A 132 8.69 -12.80 9.91
CA CYS A 132 9.16 -13.37 11.16
C CYS A 132 10.01 -14.62 10.92
N ALA A 133 9.52 -15.56 10.09
CA ALA A 133 10.22 -16.80 9.78
C ALA A 133 11.59 -16.55 9.13
N GLU A 134 11.68 -15.61 8.18
CA GLU A 134 12.94 -15.19 7.55
C GLU A 134 13.95 -14.58 8.52
N ASN A 135 13.46 -14.10 9.66
CA ASN A 135 14.25 -13.33 10.63
C ASN A 135 14.39 -14.04 11.98
N GLY A 136 14.06 -15.34 12.06
CA GLY A 136 14.24 -16.16 13.25
C GLY A 136 13.27 -15.86 14.39
N MET A 137 12.10 -15.30 14.09
CA MET A 137 11.02 -15.02 15.05
C MET A 137 9.81 -15.92 14.77
N HIS A 138 9.01 -16.20 15.80
CA HIS A 138 7.77 -16.95 15.69
C HIS A 138 6.56 -16.02 15.55
N ALA A 139 5.75 -16.22 14.52
CA ALA A 139 4.52 -15.44 14.33
C ALA A 139 3.29 -16.18 14.84
N HIS A 140 2.46 -15.48 15.62
CA HIS A 140 1.17 -15.92 16.11
C HIS A 140 0.09 -15.01 15.55
N LEU A 141 -0.87 -15.60 14.85
CA LEU A 141 -1.80 -14.91 13.99
C LEU A 141 -3.22 -15.16 14.48
N VAL A 142 -3.89 -14.11 14.93
CA VAL A 142 -5.31 -14.19 15.26
C VAL A 142 -6.14 -13.80 14.04
N ILE A 143 -6.80 -14.80 13.44
CA ILE A 143 -7.54 -14.65 12.19
C ILE A 143 -9.04 -14.52 12.47
N ARG A 144 -9.66 -13.46 11.95
CA ARG A 144 -11.10 -13.24 12.08
C ARG A 144 -11.91 -14.25 11.27
N GLY A 145 -12.83 -14.93 11.93
CA GLY A 145 -13.82 -15.82 11.32
C GLY A 145 -13.56 -17.28 11.66
N GLU A 146 -14.05 -18.16 10.80
CA GLU A 146 -13.97 -19.61 10.98
C GLU A 146 -12.81 -20.20 10.19
N GLN A 147 -12.34 -21.36 10.61
CA GLN A 147 -11.34 -22.14 9.89
C GLN A 147 -11.93 -22.65 8.58
N PRO A 148 -11.34 -22.30 7.41
CA PRO A 148 -11.79 -22.86 6.15
C PRO A 148 -11.37 -24.33 6.03
N SER A 149 -12.17 -25.13 5.31
CA SER A 149 -11.84 -26.52 4.98
C SER A 149 -10.55 -26.62 4.16
N ILE A 150 -10.38 -25.73 3.18
CA ILE A 150 -9.21 -25.67 2.30
C ILE A 150 -8.58 -24.28 2.40
N PRO A 151 -7.37 -24.14 2.96
CA PRO A 151 -6.64 -22.87 2.98
C PRO A 151 -6.14 -22.50 1.58
N THR A 152 -6.27 -21.23 1.20
CA THR A 152 -5.84 -20.70 -0.10
C THR A 152 -5.19 -19.33 0.06
N GLY A 153 -4.46 -18.89 -0.97
CA GLY A 153 -3.91 -17.53 -1.04
C GLY A 153 -3.09 -17.15 0.19
N TYR A 154 -3.37 -15.97 0.74
CA TYR A 154 -2.67 -15.47 1.94
C TYR A 154 -2.91 -16.32 3.19
N HIS A 155 -4.09 -16.93 3.31
CA HIS A 155 -4.38 -17.79 4.46
C HIS A 155 -3.48 -19.03 4.49
N LEU A 156 -3.19 -19.61 3.32
CA LEU A 156 -2.25 -20.72 3.22
C LEU A 156 -0.85 -20.30 3.70
N TYR A 157 -0.36 -19.13 3.27
CA TYR A 157 0.95 -18.64 3.69
C TYR A 157 1.00 -18.36 5.19
N ALA A 158 -0.04 -17.73 5.74
CA ALA A 158 -0.17 -17.50 7.16
C ALA A 158 -0.03 -18.79 7.99
N ARG A 159 -0.63 -19.90 7.53
CA ARG A 159 -0.55 -21.21 8.20
C ARG A 159 0.79 -21.93 8.02
N LEU A 160 1.50 -21.67 6.91
CA LEU A 160 2.80 -22.29 6.65
C LEU A 160 3.93 -21.60 7.43
N PHE A 161 3.86 -20.28 7.56
CA PHE A 161 4.91 -19.48 8.23
C PHE A 161 4.60 -19.17 9.70
N GLY A 162 3.35 -19.28 10.14
CA GLY A 162 2.92 -18.88 11.48
C GLY A 162 1.90 -19.82 12.11
N THR A 163 1.71 -19.64 13.41
CA THR A 163 0.69 -20.33 14.21
C THR A 163 -0.60 -19.53 14.14
N VAL A 164 -1.69 -20.17 13.69
CA VAL A 164 -2.99 -19.51 13.49
C VAL A 164 -3.99 -19.91 14.57
N GLU A 165 -4.60 -18.90 15.19
CA GLU A 165 -5.79 -19.04 16.03
C GLU A 165 -6.96 -18.31 15.37
N TYR A 166 -8.17 -18.87 15.46
CA TYR A 166 -9.38 -18.26 14.88
C TYR A 166 -10.18 -17.56 15.97
N ALA A 167 -10.58 -16.31 15.71
CA ALA A 167 -11.42 -15.52 16.60
C ALA A 167 -12.78 -15.25 15.95
N THR A 168 -13.85 -15.37 16.74
CA THR A 168 -15.19 -15.04 16.25
C THR A 168 -15.27 -13.56 15.87
N ARG A 169 -16.25 -13.20 15.03
CA ARG A 169 -16.46 -11.78 14.67
C ARG A 169 -16.79 -10.92 15.90
N ALA A 170 -17.45 -11.51 16.91
CA ALA A 170 -17.77 -10.82 18.15
C ALA A 170 -16.49 -10.50 18.95
N ASP A 171 -15.62 -11.48 19.14
CA ASP A 171 -14.34 -11.27 19.85
C ASP A 171 -13.45 -10.29 19.10
N TYR A 172 -13.36 -10.43 17.77
CA TYR A 172 -12.53 -9.57 16.93
C TYR A 172 -13.01 -8.10 16.93
N SER A 173 -14.25 -7.81 17.32
CA SER A 173 -14.71 -6.42 17.45
C SER A 173 -13.84 -5.63 18.43
N ASN A 174 -13.31 -6.29 19.47
CA ASN A 174 -12.27 -5.78 20.35
C ASN A 174 -10.91 -6.44 20.05
N ARG A 175 -10.44 -6.26 18.81
CA ARG A 175 -9.16 -6.81 18.33
C ARG A 175 -7.96 -6.48 19.23
N GLN A 176 -7.95 -5.32 19.89
CA GLN A 176 -6.88 -4.95 20.81
C GLN A 176 -6.84 -5.87 22.02
N LYS A 177 -7.98 -6.13 22.66
CA LYS A 177 -8.07 -7.08 23.75
C LYS A 177 -7.66 -8.48 23.31
N VAL A 178 -8.14 -8.93 22.15
CA VAL A 178 -7.80 -10.28 21.64
C VAL A 178 -6.29 -10.43 21.41
N LEU A 179 -5.62 -9.41 20.85
CA LEU A 179 -4.16 -9.40 20.70
C LEU A 179 -3.43 -9.42 22.05
N GLN A 180 -3.89 -8.62 23.01
CA GLN A 180 -3.31 -8.54 24.36
C GLN A 180 -3.46 -9.86 25.11
N ASP A 181 -4.66 -10.45 25.10
CA ASP A 181 -4.92 -11.75 25.71
C ASP A 181 -4.02 -12.81 25.05
N CYS A 182 -3.93 -12.82 23.71
CA CYS A 182 -3.06 -13.75 22.99
C CYS A 182 -1.59 -13.60 23.39
N ALA A 183 -1.08 -12.37 23.42
CA ALA A 183 0.29 -12.09 23.82
C ALA A 183 0.56 -12.50 25.28
N GLN A 184 -0.38 -12.27 26.19
CA GLN A 184 -0.23 -12.63 27.59
C GLN A 184 -0.14 -14.14 27.78
N ARG A 185 -1.07 -14.96 27.24
CA ARG A 185 -0.94 -16.42 27.43
C ARG A 185 0.29 -17.00 26.73
N LEU A 186 0.78 -16.37 25.66
CA LEU A 186 2.06 -16.75 25.05
C LEU A 186 3.22 -16.42 25.99
N GLN A 187 3.26 -15.20 26.53
CA GLN A 187 4.31 -14.80 27.47
C GLN A 187 4.33 -15.67 28.73
N ASP A 188 3.17 -16.12 29.22
CA ASP A 188 3.04 -16.98 30.40
C ASP A 188 3.45 -18.45 30.14
N SER A 189 3.33 -18.92 28.89
CA SER A 189 3.64 -20.31 28.51
C SER A 189 5.07 -20.50 27.98
N LEU A 190 5.74 -19.42 27.61
CA LEU A 190 7.09 -19.45 27.07
C LEU A 190 8.16 -19.28 28.16
N PRO A 191 9.42 -19.69 27.91
CA PRO A 191 10.53 -19.42 28.83
C PRO A 191 10.71 -17.92 29.08
N SER A 192 11.27 -17.55 30.24
CA SER A 192 11.50 -16.14 30.62
C SER A 192 12.42 -15.36 29.66
N SER A 193 13.22 -16.06 28.85
CA SER A 193 14.03 -15.46 27.79
C SER A 193 13.23 -15.05 26.55
N ALA A 194 12.00 -15.55 26.39
CA ALA A 194 11.15 -15.19 25.28
C ALA A 194 10.54 -13.80 25.50
N LYS A 195 10.62 -12.98 24.44
CA LYS A 195 9.97 -11.67 24.37
C LYS A 195 8.90 -11.68 23.29
N VAL A 196 7.65 -11.42 23.71
CA VAL A 196 6.48 -11.32 22.85
C VAL A 196 6.21 -9.85 22.50
N HIS A 197 5.98 -9.55 21.22
CA HIS A 197 5.63 -8.20 20.76
C HIS A 197 4.34 -8.23 19.92
N ILE A 198 3.48 -7.23 20.11
CA ILE A 198 2.25 -7.10 19.32
C ILE A 198 2.51 -6.16 18.13
N ILE A 199 2.29 -6.64 16.91
CA ILE A 199 2.14 -5.78 15.73
C ILE A 199 0.65 -5.59 15.48
N PRO A 200 0.10 -4.37 15.60
CA PRO A 200 -1.32 -4.15 15.34
C PRO A 200 -1.68 -4.40 13.87
N GLU A 201 -2.97 -4.59 13.59
CA GLU A 201 -3.48 -4.78 12.23
C GLU A 201 -2.98 -3.66 11.30
N GLY A 202 -2.40 -4.06 10.16
CA GLY A 202 -1.85 -3.14 9.18
C GLY A 202 -0.48 -2.54 9.52
N ALA A 203 0.11 -2.92 10.67
CA ALA A 203 1.39 -2.43 11.19
C ALA A 203 1.39 -0.92 11.50
N ALA A 204 0.36 -0.45 12.21
CA ALA A 204 0.26 0.94 12.66
C ALA A 204 1.36 1.26 13.68
N ASN A 205 2.50 1.76 13.21
CA ASN A 205 3.66 2.11 14.00
C ASN A 205 4.47 3.20 13.26
N ALA A 206 5.15 4.09 13.99
CA ALA A 206 6.00 5.13 13.42
C ALA A 206 7.14 4.54 12.56
N ASP A 207 7.76 3.45 13.02
CA ASP A 207 8.83 2.75 12.30
C ASP A 207 8.36 2.25 10.92
N ALA A 208 7.07 1.93 10.78
CA ALA A 208 6.50 1.45 9.53
C ALA A 208 6.53 2.52 8.42
N LEU A 209 6.56 3.81 8.78
CA LEU A 209 6.61 4.91 7.81
C LEU A 209 7.95 4.97 7.09
N LEU A 210 9.03 4.55 7.76
CA LEU A 210 10.39 4.66 7.26
C LEU A 210 10.60 3.95 5.91
N GLY A 211 10.00 2.78 5.72
CA GLY A 211 10.11 2.04 4.47
C GLY A 211 9.51 2.80 3.27
N PHE A 212 8.51 3.66 3.51
CA PHE A 212 7.92 4.52 2.49
C PHE A 212 8.72 5.82 2.30
N VAL A 213 9.31 6.40 3.35
CA VAL A 213 10.27 7.51 3.19
C VAL A 213 11.42 7.08 2.28
N ARG A 214 11.95 5.85 2.46
CA ARG A 214 12.97 5.27 1.57
C ARG A 214 12.47 5.06 0.14
N LEU A 215 11.21 4.65 -0.03
CA LEU A 215 10.61 4.52 -1.36
C LEU A 215 10.55 5.89 -2.05
N VAL A 216 10.07 6.93 -1.38
CA VAL A 216 9.97 8.27 -1.95
C VAL A 216 11.35 8.82 -2.33
N ASP A 217 12.37 8.65 -1.47
CA ASP A 217 13.75 9.05 -1.82
C ASP A 217 14.24 8.33 -3.09
N TYR A 218 14.00 7.02 -3.20
CA TYR A 218 14.33 6.26 -4.39
C TYR A 218 13.59 6.75 -5.64
N LEU A 219 12.29 6.92 -5.56
CA LEU A 219 11.48 7.40 -6.68
C LEU A 219 11.92 8.80 -7.11
N SER A 220 12.35 9.64 -6.17
CA SER A 220 12.79 11.02 -6.45
C SER A 220 14.09 11.13 -7.24
N GLN A 221 14.80 10.00 -7.45
CA GLN A 221 16.02 9.97 -8.23
C GLN A 221 15.73 10.34 -9.69
N PRO A 222 16.60 11.14 -10.36
CA PRO A 222 16.40 11.55 -11.76
C PRO A 222 16.18 10.40 -12.74
N SER A 223 16.76 9.23 -12.46
CA SER A 223 16.63 8.03 -13.29
C SER A 223 15.34 7.24 -13.07
N VAL A 224 14.46 7.65 -12.14
CA VAL A 224 13.23 6.95 -11.79
C VAL A 224 12.00 7.82 -12.09
N LEU A 225 11.58 8.70 -11.17
CA LEU A 225 10.54 9.71 -11.44
C LEU A 225 11.08 11.14 -11.49
N GLY A 226 12.29 11.37 -10.97
CA GLY A 226 12.84 12.71 -10.80
C GLY A 226 12.10 13.50 -9.72
N ARG A 227 12.11 14.84 -9.81
CA ARG A 227 11.47 15.71 -8.80
C ARG A 227 10.39 16.62 -9.39
N SER A 228 10.00 16.38 -10.64
CA SER A 228 8.87 17.08 -11.28
C SER A 228 7.56 16.72 -10.59
N PRO A 229 6.51 17.56 -10.68
CA PRO A 229 5.23 17.29 -10.05
C PRO A 229 4.66 15.90 -10.37
N CYS A 230 4.22 15.19 -9.33
CA CYS A 230 3.70 13.84 -9.44
C CYS A 230 2.61 13.59 -8.39
N ASN A 231 1.50 13.01 -8.81
CA ASN A 231 0.43 12.54 -7.93
C ASN A 231 0.53 11.02 -7.80
N LEU A 232 0.79 10.54 -6.58
CA LEU A 232 0.84 9.13 -6.24
C LEU A 232 -0.56 8.65 -5.85
N VAL A 233 -1.13 7.72 -6.61
CA VAL A 233 -2.47 7.18 -6.35
C VAL A 233 -2.35 5.81 -5.67
N ILE A 234 -3.06 5.62 -4.56
CA ILE A 234 -2.91 4.43 -3.74
C ILE A 234 -4.21 4.01 -3.06
N ASP A 235 -4.42 2.70 -2.91
CA ASP A 235 -5.49 2.16 -2.09
C ASP A 235 -5.14 2.27 -0.61
N SER A 236 -6.14 2.60 0.22
CA SER A 236 -5.93 2.78 1.66
C SER A 236 -6.99 2.08 2.49
N GLY A 237 -6.60 0.97 3.12
CA GLY A 237 -7.37 0.36 4.20
C GLY A 237 -7.16 1.08 5.54
N THR A 238 -5.90 1.14 6.02
CA THR A 238 -5.54 1.61 7.37
C THR A 238 -4.80 2.94 7.40
N GLY A 239 -4.63 3.63 6.26
CA GLY A 239 -3.96 4.93 6.17
C GLY A 239 -2.43 4.92 6.17
N ILE A 240 -1.80 3.97 6.86
CA ILE A 240 -0.34 3.96 7.14
C ILE A 240 0.53 4.11 5.88
N THR A 241 0.17 3.43 4.79
CA THR A 241 0.94 3.51 3.53
C THR A 241 0.92 4.93 2.95
N ALA A 242 -0.27 5.53 2.84
CA ALA A 242 -0.44 6.90 2.36
C ALA A 242 0.27 7.89 3.28
N THR A 243 0.15 7.73 4.61
CA THR A 243 0.87 8.53 5.60
C THR A 243 2.38 8.46 5.40
N GLY A 244 2.95 7.27 5.18
CA GLY A 244 4.38 7.10 4.96
C GLY A 244 4.87 7.76 3.66
N LEU A 245 4.07 7.68 2.59
CA LEU A 245 4.36 8.37 1.33
C LEU A 245 4.31 9.90 1.50
N GLY A 246 3.24 10.42 2.09
CA GLY A 246 3.08 11.85 2.34
C GLY A 246 4.17 12.40 3.26
N LEU A 247 4.56 11.65 4.29
CA LEU A 247 5.68 12.01 5.16
C LEU A 247 6.99 12.07 4.38
N GLY A 248 7.27 11.07 3.54
CA GLY A 248 8.45 11.07 2.68
C GLY A 248 8.50 12.28 1.73
N ILE A 249 7.37 12.61 1.11
CA ILE A 249 7.22 13.77 0.23
C ILE A 249 7.50 15.07 0.98
N LYS A 250 6.89 15.22 2.17
CA LYS A 250 7.06 16.40 3.03
C LYS A 250 8.52 16.58 3.47
N LEU A 251 9.14 15.50 3.98
CA LEU A 251 10.54 15.53 4.43
C LEU A 251 11.50 15.86 3.29
N LEU A 252 11.24 15.35 2.08
CA LEU A 252 12.09 15.58 0.91
C LEU A 252 11.73 16.84 0.11
N GLN A 253 10.71 17.58 0.56
CA GLN A 253 10.19 18.81 -0.06
C GLN A 253 9.93 18.62 -1.57
N LEU A 254 9.28 17.51 -1.92
CA LEU A 254 8.94 17.23 -3.31
C LEU A 254 7.61 17.92 -3.67
N PRO A 255 7.45 18.44 -4.90
CA PRO A 255 6.19 19.00 -5.39
C PRO A 255 5.22 17.87 -5.76
N TRP A 256 5.08 16.88 -4.89
CA TRP A 256 4.28 15.68 -5.09
C TRP A 256 3.06 15.70 -4.18
N SER A 257 2.04 14.94 -4.53
CA SER A 257 0.87 14.70 -3.69
C SER A 257 0.49 13.23 -3.68
N VAL A 258 -0.34 12.82 -2.73
CA VAL A 258 -0.88 11.47 -2.63
C VAL A 258 -2.40 11.53 -2.70
N THR A 259 -3.01 10.80 -3.63
CA THR A 259 -4.44 10.53 -3.61
C THR A 259 -4.67 9.15 -3.01
N ALA A 260 -5.23 9.11 -1.80
CA ALA A 260 -5.44 7.91 -1.02
C ALA A 260 -6.91 7.48 -1.05
N VAL A 261 -7.21 6.42 -1.80
CA VAL A 261 -8.57 5.88 -1.95
C VAL A 261 -8.96 5.08 -0.73
N SER A 262 -9.84 5.63 0.10
CA SER A 262 -10.27 5.06 1.39
C SER A 262 -11.19 3.85 1.19
N LEU A 263 -10.82 2.71 1.78
CA LEU A 263 -11.48 1.41 1.57
C LEU A 263 -12.22 0.85 2.77
N VAL A 264 -11.71 1.13 3.96
CA VAL A 264 -12.22 0.59 5.23
C VAL A 264 -12.61 1.76 6.12
N GLU A 265 -11.60 2.56 6.47
CA GLU A 265 -11.76 3.71 7.33
C GLU A 265 -12.27 4.91 6.53
N LYS A 266 -13.08 5.74 7.19
CA LYS A 266 -13.51 7.01 6.60
C LYS A 266 -12.31 7.98 6.52
N PRO A 267 -12.33 8.96 5.59
CA PRO A 267 -11.30 9.99 5.50
C PRO A 267 -10.96 10.65 6.83
N GLU A 268 -11.95 10.98 7.69
CA GLU A 268 -11.69 11.59 8.99
C GLU A 268 -10.87 10.68 9.91
N GLN A 269 -11.19 9.38 9.93
CA GLN A 269 -10.48 8.40 10.74
C GLN A 269 -9.05 8.17 10.24
N CYS A 270 -8.84 8.19 8.92
CA CYS A 270 -7.51 8.16 8.32
C CYS A 270 -6.65 9.36 8.75
N ARG A 271 -7.22 10.57 8.81
CA ARG A 271 -6.52 11.77 9.29
C ARG A 271 -6.13 11.68 10.77
N ILE A 272 -6.99 11.11 11.61
CA ILE A 272 -6.66 10.85 13.03
C ILE A 272 -5.46 9.90 13.14
N VAL A 273 -5.48 8.79 12.38
CA VAL A 273 -4.37 7.82 12.36
C VAL A 273 -3.09 8.46 11.83
N GLN A 274 -3.17 9.29 10.79
CA GLN A 274 -2.05 10.08 10.27
C GLN A 274 -1.44 10.96 11.37
N GLY A 275 -2.25 11.77 12.06
CA GLY A 275 -1.75 12.68 13.08
C GLY A 275 -1.08 11.96 14.25
N TRP A 276 -1.63 10.81 14.66
CA TRP A 276 -0.98 9.96 15.67
C TRP A 276 0.36 9.40 15.17
N LEU A 277 0.40 8.85 13.95
CA LEU A 277 1.60 8.27 13.36
C LEU A 277 2.71 9.31 13.16
N THR A 278 2.39 10.50 12.65
CA THR A 278 3.39 11.55 12.42
C THR A 278 3.89 12.17 13.72
N SER A 279 3.02 12.32 14.72
CA SER A 279 3.43 12.71 16.08
C SER A 279 4.38 11.69 16.71
N ALA A 280 4.04 10.41 16.62
CA ALA A 280 4.88 9.32 17.12
C ALA A 280 6.22 9.27 16.37
N PHE A 281 6.21 9.44 15.04
CA PHE A 281 7.41 9.52 14.22
C PHE A 281 8.30 10.68 14.64
N ALA A 282 7.73 11.88 14.77
CA ALA A 282 8.45 13.09 15.17
C ALA A 282 9.15 12.90 16.53
N HIS A 283 8.41 12.38 17.51
CA HIS A 283 8.96 12.09 18.84
C HIS A 283 10.07 11.04 18.78
N GLN A 284 9.87 9.93 18.07
CA GLN A 284 10.79 8.81 18.06
C GLN A 284 12.05 9.06 17.21
N HIS A 285 11.97 9.92 16.19
CA HIS A 285 13.00 10.01 15.16
C HIS A 285 13.57 11.41 14.97
N LEU A 286 12.84 12.46 15.36
CA LEU A 286 13.23 13.85 15.15
C LEU A 286 13.49 14.61 16.47
N GLY A 287 13.34 13.95 17.61
CA GLY A 287 13.67 14.51 18.93
C GLY A 287 12.62 15.48 19.49
N GLY A 288 11.39 15.51 18.95
CA GLY A 288 10.34 16.38 19.46
C GLY A 288 9.09 16.45 18.59
N LEU A 289 8.14 17.30 18.98
CA LEU A 289 6.95 17.59 18.17
C LEU A 289 7.31 18.49 16.98
N HIS A 290 6.81 18.13 15.82
CA HIS A 290 6.92 18.94 14.60
C HIS A 290 5.52 19.19 14.04
N GLU A 291 4.97 20.38 14.31
CA GLU A 291 3.63 20.77 13.88
C GLU A 291 3.46 20.68 12.36
N ASP A 292 4.50 20.98 11.60
CA ASP A 292 4.50 20.92 10.13
C ASP A 292 4.27 19.51 9.56
N LEU A 293 4.47 18.47 10.36
CA LEU A 293 4.26 17.07 9.97
C LEU A 293 2.82 16.58 10.22
N LYS A 294 1.95 17.42 10.79
CA LYS A 294 0.51 17.12 10.88
C LYS A 294 -0.15 17.23 9.50
N GLU A 295 0.27 18.24 8.72
CA GLU A 295 -0.22 18.51 7.37
C GLU A 295 0.68 17.87 6.31
N LEU A 296 0.26 16.68 5.86
CA LEU A 296 0.89 15.96 4.77
C LEU A 296 0.13 16.22 3.45
N PRO A 297 0.80 16.17 2.29
CA PRO A 297 0.17 16.38 0.98
C PRO A 297 -0.63 15.13 0.56
N ILE A 298 -1.67 14.80 1.32
CA ILE A 298 -2.51 13.61 1.15
C ILE A 298 -3.97 14.05 1.01
N GLU A 299 -4.54 13.74 -0.15
CA GLU A 299 -5.96 13.85 -0.44
C GLU A 299 -6.63 12.50 -0.14
N TRP A 300 -7.48 12.46 0.88
CA TRP A 300 -8.24 11.27 1.24
C TRP A 300 -9.57 11.24 0.49
N VAL A 301 -9.67 10.39 -0.52
CA VAL A 301 -10.87 10.30 -1.38
C VAL A 301 -11.66 9.02 -1.08
N PRO A 302 -13.00 9.05 -1.18
CA PRO A 302 -13.78 7.82 -1.14
C PRO A 302 -13.53 6.98 -2.40
N ARG A 303 -13.90 5.70 -2.35
CA ARG A 303 -14.00 4.88 -3.56
C ARG A 303 -15.07 5.49 -4.48
N ILE A 304 -14.75 5.59 -5.78
CA ILE A 304 -15.66 6.10 -6.83
C ILE A 304 -17.03 5.39 -6.80
N GLU A 305 -17.03 4.07 -6.58
CA GLU A 305 -18.23 3.29 -6.31
C GLU A 305 -18.30 2.86 -4.83
N PRO A 306 -19.06 3.57 -3.98
CA PRO A 306 -19.12 3.29 -2.55
C PRO A 306 -19.70 1.91 -2.23
N ARG A 307 -19.06 1.20 -1.28
CA ARG A 307 -19.51 -0.12 -0.83
C ARG A 307 -18.87 -0.51 0.50
N ARG A 308 -19.40 -1.57 1.12
CA ARG A 308 -18.76 -2.20 2.29
C ARG A 308 -17.48 -2.91 1.88
N PHE A 309 -16.46 -2.80 2.72
CA PHE A 309 -15.19 -3.49 2.53
C PHE A 309 -15.37 -5.02 2.38
N GLY A 310 -14.66 -5.62 1.43
CA GLY A 310 -14.75 -7.06 1.12
C GLY A 310 -15.96 -7.48 0.28
N LYS A 311 -16.90 -6.57 -0.04
CA LYS A 311 -17.88 -6.79 -1.12
C LYS A 311 -17.15 -6.72 -2.47
N VAL A 312 -17.65 -7.44 -3.49
CA VAL A 312 -17.26 -7.30 -4.90
C VAL A 312 -18.51 -6.85 -5.65
N LEU A 313 -18.40 -5.85 -6.52
CA LEU A 313 -19.51 -5.34 -7.33
C LEU A 313 -19.54 -6.04 -8.69
N PRO A 314 -20.73 -6.18 -9.32
CA PRO A 314 -20.84 -6.76 -10.66
C PRO A 314 -19.90 -6.06 -11.65
N GLY A 315 -19.15 -6.84 -12.43
CA GLY A 315 -18.24 -6.33 -13.45
C GLY A 315 -16.82 -6.03 -12.97
N GLU A 316 -16.56 -5.90 -11.66
CA GLU A 316 -15.19 -5.60 -11.17
C GLU A 316 -14.19 -6.74 -11.45
N ILE A 317 -14.61 -8.01 -11.38
CA ILE A 317 -13.74 -9.13 -11.78
C ILE A 317 -13.45 -9.06 -13.28
N GLY A 318 -14.42 -8.64 -14.09
CA GLY A 318 -14.23 -8.34 -15.51
C GLY A 318 -13.23 -7.21 -15.76
N ALA A 319 -13.30 -6.13 -14.98
CA ALA A 319 -12.35 -5.02 -15.04
C ALA A 319 -10.93 -5.47 -14.63
N CYS A 320 -10.79 -6.29 -13.58
CA CYS A 320 -9.50 -6.89 -13.22
C CYS A 320 -8.93 -7.74 -14.37
N ARG A 321 -9.78 -8.54 -15.03
CA ARG A 321 -9.39 -9.34 -16.21
C ARG A 321 -8.92 -8.44 -17.36
N GLN A 322 -9.63 -7.34 -17.62
CA GLN A 322 -9.25 -6.38 -18.64
C GLN A 322 -7.86 -5.80 -18.38
N VAL A 323 -7.59 -5.30 -17.17
CA VAL A 323 -6.26 -4.79 -16.79
C VAL A 323 -5.18 -5.86 -16.96
N ALA A 324 -5.45 -7.10 -16.52
CA ALA A 324 -4.51 -8.20 -16.66
C ALA A 324 -4.19 -8.53 -18.12
N GLN A 325 -5.19 -8.56 -19.00
CA GLN A 325 -5.04 -8.89 -20.43
C GLN A 325 -4.37 -7.76 -21.22
N GLN A 326 -4.66 -6.50 -20.89
CA GLN A 326 -4.10 -5.34 -21.58
C GLN A 326 -2.68 -5.01 -21.12
N CYS A 327 -2.44 -5.03 -19.82
CA CYS A 327 -1.22 -4.51 -19.21
C CYS A 327 -0.25 -5.61 -18.73
N GLY A 328 -0.71 -6.86 -18.62
CA GLY A 328 0.06 -7.92 -17.96
C GLY A 328 0.20 -7.74 -16.44
N ILE A 329 -0.68 -6.93 -15.83
CA ILE A 329 -0.66 -6.59 -14.40
C ILE A 329 -1.91 -7.13 -13.71
N LEU A 330 -1.71 -7.91 -12.65
CA LEU A 330 -2.80 -8.49 -11.87
C LEU A 330 -3.25 -7.54 -10.76
N VAL A 331 -4.43 -6.94 -10.94
CA VAL A 331 -5.12 -6.18 -9.89
C VAL A 331 -6.21 -7.03 -9.23
N ASP A 332 -6.58 -6.68 -8.00
CA ASP A 332 -7.69 -7.30 -7.28
C ASP A 332 -8.82 -6.28 -7.05
N PRO A 333 -10.09 -6.73 -6.97
CA PRO A 333 -11.22 -5.82 -6.83
C PRO A 333 -11.29 -5.18 -5.43
N ILE A 334 -10.66 -5.77 -4.41
CA ILE A 334 -10.73 -5.28 -3.03
C ILE A 334 -9.82 -4.09 -2.82
N TYR A 335 -8.59 -4.11 -3.36
CA TYR A 335 -7.58 -3.07 -3.14
C TYR A 335 -7.17 -2.36 -4.43
N ASN A 336 -6.40 -3.03 -5.30
CA ASN A 336 -5.67 -2.34 -6.35
C ASN A 336 -6.58 -1.74 -7.42
N LEU A 337 -7.72 -2.38 -7.74
CA LEU A 337 -8.63 -1.89 -8.76
C LEU A 337 -9.11 -0.46 -8.44
N SER A 338 -9.38 -0.13 -7.17
CA SER A 338 -9.84 1.21 -6.83
C SER A 338 -8.76 2.28 -7.00
N ALA A 339 -7.49 1.98 -6.72
CA ALA A 339 -6.40 2.89 -6.98
C ALA A 339 -6.19 3.07 -8.48
N TRP A 340 -6.30 1.98 -9.24
CA TRP A 340 -6.21 1.99 -10.69
C TRP A 340 -7.30 2.84 -11.35
N THR A 341 -8.57 2.62 -10.97
CA THR A 341 -9.73 3.40 -11.44
C THR A 341 -9.59 4.89 -11.09
N ALA A 342 -9.09 5.21 -9.89
CA ALA A 342 -8.85 6.60 -9.50
C ALA A 342 -7.72 7.23 -10.31
N ALA A 343 -6.64 6.50 -10.57
CA ALA A 343 -5.52 6.97 -11.37
C ALA A 343 -5.93 7.28 -12.82
N LEU A 344 -6.69 6.38 -13.45
CA LEU A 344 -7.25 6.60 -14.78
C LEU A 344 -8.21 7.78 -14.81
N HIS A 345 -9.10 7.89 -13.83
CA HIS A 345 -10.01 9.03 -13.73
C HIS A 345 -9.25 10.37 -13.69
N ARG A 346 -8.22 10.49 -12.84
CA ARG A 346 -7.41 11.72 -12.73
C ARG A 346 -6.55 11.98 -13.97
N ALA A 347 -6.02 10.93 -14.61
CA ALA A 347 -5.29 11.06 -15.86
C ALA A 347 -6.20 11.54 -17.00
N SER A 348 -7.48 11.16 -16.97
CA SER A 348 -8.46 11.57 -17.98
C SER A 348 -9.02 12.99 -17.83
N GLN A 349 -8.95 13.59 -16.64
CA GLN A 349 -9.41 14.96 -16.42
C GLN A 349 -8.52 15.96 -17.17
N THR A 350 -9.13 16.89 -17.91
CA THR A 350 -8.44 18.04 -18.53
C THR A 350 -8.32 19.20 -17.54
N ASP A 351 -7.35 20.09 -17.72
CA ASP A 351 -7.11 21.23 -16.80
C ASP A 351 -8.39 22.06 -16.52
N ASP A 352 -9.25 22.26 -17.54
CA ASP A 352 -10.54 22.97 -17.40
C ASP A 352 -11.54 22.30 -16.42
N GLN A 353 -11.43 20.98 -16.19
CA GLN A 353 -12.31 20.25 -15.28
C GLN A 353 -11.81 20.24 -13.83
N LEU A 354 -10.52 20.49 -13.61
CA LEU A 354 -9.93 20.58 -12.27
C LEU A 354 -10.15 21.97 -11.67
N GLU A 355 -9.98 23.03 -12.46
CA GLU A 355 -10.27 24.41 -12.02
C GLU A 355 -11.76 24.59 -11.67
N SER A 356 -12.68 24.00 -12.43
CA SER A 356 -14.12 24.07 -12.13
C SER A 356 -14.56 23.23 -10.92
N LEU A 357 -13.80 22.19 -10.55
CA LEU A 357 -14.04 21.41 -9.33
C LEU A 357 -13.46 22.12 -8.09
N GLU A 358 -12.29 22.74 -8.19
CA GLU A 358 -11.73 23.57 -7.13
C GLU A 358 -12.60 24.81 -6.87
N GLU A 359 -13.08 25.51 -7.92
CA GLU A 359 -14.05 26.59 -7.77
C GLU A 359 -15.38 26.12 -7.16
N ALA A 360 -15.85 24.91 -7.50
CA ALA A 360 -17.08 24.37 -6.95
C ALA A 360 -16.93 23.95 -5.46
N GLU A 361 -15.79 23.38 -5.07
CA GLU A 361 -15.46 23.06 -3.67
C GLU A 361 -15.26 24.34 -2.84
N GLU A 362 -14.59 25.37 -3.37
CA GLU A 362 -14.40 26.66 -2.70
C GLU A 362 -15.75 27.39 -2.51
N VAL A 363 -16.66 27.32 -3.50
CA VAL A 363 -18.02 27.87 -3.39
C VAL A 363 -18.88 27.10 -2.40
N THR A 364 -18.69 25.77 -2.24
CA THR A 364 -19.42 24.98 -1.24
C THR A 364 -18.87 25.19 0.17
N GLU A 365 -17.56 25.34 0.34
CA GLU A 365 -16.93 25.65 1.62
C GLU A 365 -17.28 27.09 2.08
N ALA A 366 -17.32 28.06 1.17
CA ALA A 366 -17.82 29.41 1.43
C ALA A 366 -19.33 29.43 1.78
N HIS A 367 -20.14 28.57 1.16
CA HIS A 367 -21.56 28.41 1.54
C HIS A 367 -21.74 27.74 2.92
N LEU A 368 -20.91 26.77 3.28
CA LEU A 368 -20.93 26.13 4.59
C LEU A 368 -20.44 27.07 5.71
N MET A 369 -19.46 27.93 5.41
CA MET A 369 -18.97 28.99 6.30
C MET A 369 -19.99 30.13 6.48
N SER A 370 -20.80 30.44 5.46
CA SER A 370 -21.90 31.41 5.61
C SER A 370 -23.13 30.82 6.33
N ALA A 371 -23.39 29.52 6.18
CA ALA A 371 -24.49 28.81 6.83
C ALA A 371 -24.28 28.55 8.33
N THR A 372 -23.05 28.67 8.85
CA THR A 372 -22.74 28.48 10.29
C THR A 372 -23.07 29.70 11.17
N SER A 373 -23.68 30.75 10.61
CA SER A 373 -24.05 31.99 11.33
C SER A 373 -25.52 32.12 11.73
N PHE A 374 -26.37 31.08 11.58
CA PHE A 374 -27.79 31.17 11.96
C PHE A 374 -28.25 30.11 13.00
N ARG A 375 -28.45 30.63 14.21
CA ARG A 375 -29.38 30.22 15.29
C ARG A 375 -29.29 28.82 15.91
N VAL A 376 -28.76 28.85 17.12
CA VAL A 376 -29.07 28.00 18.27
C VAL A 376 -30.58 27.96 18.56
N GLY A 377 -31.13 26.76 18.75
CA GLY A 377 -32.33 26.53 19.57
C GLY A 377 -33.52 25.90 18.87
N ALA A 378 -33.63 24.57 18.91
CA ALA A 378 -34.88 23.85 19.20
C ALA A 378 -34.61 22.33 19.27
N ALA A 379 -35.03 21.72 20.38
CA ALA A 379 -35.00 20.29 20.61
C ALA A 379 -36.03 19.56 19.72
N ILE A 380 -35.69 18.36 19.24
CA ILE A 380 -36.63 17.43 18.61
C ILE A 380 -36.41 16.03 19.19
N GLU A 381 -37.45 15.50 19.81
CA GLU A 381 -37.58 14.16 20.37
C GLU A 381 -37.68 13.07 19.27
N PRO A 382 -37.38 11.79 19.59
CA PRO A 382 -37.33 10.71 18.61
C PRO A 382 -38.70 10.03 18.44
N MET A 383 -39.03 9.63 17.20
CA MET A 383 -40.17 8.75 16.89
C MET A 383 -39.74 7.58 15.97
N PRO A 384 -40.45 6.43 16.00
CA PRO A 384 -39.83 5.12 15.94
C PRO A 384 -40.03 4.36 14.62
N TYR A 385 -39.25 3.29 14.50
CA TYR A 385 -39.26 2.26 13.45
C TYR A 385 -40.61 1.56 13.29
N SER A 386 -41.01 1.31 12.04
CA SER A 386 -42.00 0.29 11.68
C SER A 386 -41.38 -0.75 10.74
N GLN A 387 -41.56 -2.02 11.12
CA GLN A 387 -41.25 -3.21 10.33
C GLN A 387 -42.38 -3.46 9.33
N SER A 388 -42.05 -3.84 8.10
CA SER A 388 -42.94 -4.67 7.29
C SER A 388 -42.16 -5.67 6.45
N SER A 389 -42.52 -6.92 6.65
CA SER A 389 -42.21 -8.12 5.88
C SER A 389 -42.96 -8.12 4.55
N MET A 390 -42.36 -8.66 3.47
CA MET A 390 -43.03 -9.65 2.62
C MET A 390 -42.03 -10.32 1.65
N GLN A 391 -42.27 -11.61 1.44
CA GLN A 391 -41.55 -12.59 0.63
C GLN A 391 -41.83 -12.47 -0.88
N PRO A 392 -41.09 -13.19 -1.75
CA PRO A 392 -40.89 -12.88 -3.17
C PRO A 392 -41.82 -13.66 -4.11
N PRO A 393 -41.86 -13.32 -5.41
CA PRO A 393 -42.33 -14.25 -6.43
C PRO A 393 -41.23 -14.71 -7.38
N GLY A 394 -41.21 -16.03 -7.61
CA GLY A 394 -41.58 -16.56 -8.93
C GLY A 394 -40.51 -16.63 -10.00
N ALA A 395 -39.98 -17.83 -10.20
CA ALA A 395 -39.26 -18.25 -11.39
C ALA A 395 -40.12 -18.15 -12.66
N ALA A 396 -39.49 -17.78 -13.78
CA ALA A 396 -39.98 -18.08 -15.12
C ALA A 396 -38.79 -18.39 -16.04
N LEU A 397 -38.69 -19.66 -16.41
CA LEU A 397 -37.84 -20.18 -17.48
C LEU A 397 -38.42 -19.74 -18.83
N GLY A 398 -37.58 -19.18 -19.69
CA GLY A 398 -37.89 -18.87 -21.08
C GLY A 398 -36.71 -19.24 -21.97
N LEU A 399 -36.81 -20.38 -22.64
CA LEU A 399 -35.93 -20.85 -23.70
C LEU A 399 -36.01 -19.91 -24.91
N HIS A 400 -34.87 -19.50 -25.46
CA HIS A 400 -34.74 -19.26 -26.91
C HIS A 400 -33.37 -19.71 -27.41
N LYS A 401 -33.43 -20.52 -28.46
CA LYS A 401 -32.34 -21.09 -29.25
C LYS A 401 -31.94 -20.16 -30.38
N THR A 402 -30.72 -20.40 -30.88
CA THR A 402 -30.18 -20.17 -32.26
C THR A 402 -29.97 -18.71 -32.65
N ALA A 403 -28.90 -18.30 -33.33
CA ALA A 403 -27.75 -18.97 -33.95
C ALA A 403 -26.66 -17.90 -34.11
N ASP A 404 -25.38 -18.28 -34.15
CA ASP A 404 -24.51 -17.73 -35.19
C ASP A 404 -23.27 -18.59 -35.41
N GLN A 405 -23.02 -18.93 -36.66
CA GLN A 405 -21.78 -19.51 -37.16
C GLN A 405 -21.07 -18.41 -37.95
N SER A 406 -19.87 -18.03 -37.54
CA SER A 406 -18.93 -17.40 -38.47
C SER A 406 -17.52 -17.94 -38.26
N MET A 407 -17.04 -18.60 -39.31
CA MET A 407 -15.65 -18.89 -39.57
C MET A 407 -14.96 -17.58 -39.93
N HIS A 408 -13.78 -17.30 -39.36
CA HIS A 408 -12.76 -16.56 -40.08
C HIS A 408 -11.36 -17.13 -39.82
N LYS A 409 -10.71 -17.40 -40.95
CA LYS A 409 -9.34 -17.89 -41.10
C LYS A 409 -8.34 -16.81 -40.67
N THR A 410 -7.32 -17.25 -39.97
CA THR A 410 -6.07 -16.55 -39.73
C THR A 410 -5.10 -16.82 -40.88
N ASP A 411 -4.52 -15.76 -41.45
CA ASP A 411 -3.26 -15.81 -42.20
C ASP A 411 -2.33 -14.71 -41.64
N GLN A 412 -1.21 -15.17 -41.08
CA GLN A 412 0.06 -14.46 -40.98
C GLN A 412 0.74 -14.53 -42.37
N PRO A 413 1.71 -13.66 -42.77
CA PRO A 413 2.97 -13.54 -42.02
C PRO A 413 3.77 -12.22 -42.15
N SER A 414 4.83 -12.16 -41.36
CA SER A 414 6.23 -11.96 -41.81
C SER A 414 7.04 -10.93 -41.00
N GLN A 415 8.18 -11.44 -40.56
CA GLN A 415 9.30 -10.75 -39.93
C GLN A 415 10.10 -9.95 -40.97
N ALA A 416 10.75 -8.87 -40.54
CA ALA A 416 12.06 -8.49 -41.09
C ALA A 416 12.85 -7.58 -40.12
N HIS A 417 14.00 -8.11 -39.70
CA HIS A 417 15.33 -7.47 -39.64
C HIS A 417 15.57 -6.17 -38.85
N SER A 418 16.23 -6.38 -37.71
CA SER A 418 17.56 -5.86 -37.35
C SER A 418 18.21 -4.81 -38.26
N ASN A 419 18.63 -3.70 -37.66
CA ASN A 419 19.98 -3.18 -37.84
C ASN A 419 20.38 -2.33 -36.64
N GLY A 420 21.52 -2.67 -36.04
CA GLY A 420 22.19 -1.84 -35.05
C GLY A 420 22.93 -0.69 -35.71
N ASN A 421 23.17 0.36 -34.94
CA ASN A 421 24.33 1.21 -35.12
C ASN A 421 24.81 1.71 -33.77
N GLN A 422 26.09 1.40 -33.51
CA GLN A 422 26.92 1.97 -32.47
C GLN A 422 27.49 3.29 -32.99
N GLU A 423 27.19 4.40 -32.32
CA GLU A 423 28.00 5.62 -32.25
C GLU A 423 27.72 6.16 -30.84
N GLY A 424 28.64 6.57 -29.99
CA GLY A 424 29.91 7.27 -30.18
C GLY A 424 29.98 8.19 -28.95
N CYS A 425 30.89 7.90 -28.02
CA CYS A 425 31.00 8.63 -26.76
C CYS A 425 31.71 9.96 -27.00
N SER A 426 31.04 11.09 -26.77
CA SER A 426 31.66 12.41 -26.67
C SER A 426 31.20 13.10 -25.40
N LEU A 427 32.15 13.29 -24.47
CA LEU A 427 32.07 14.21 -23.36
C LEU A 427 32.29 15.62 -23.92
N ASP A 428 31.24 16.43 -23.96
CA ASP A 428 31.23 17.89 -23.77
C ASP A 428 29.94 18.48 -24.32
N GLY A 429 29.18 19.17 -23.46
CA GLY A 429 27.96 19.87 -23.85
C GLY A 429 26.89 19.83 -22.77
N MET A 430 26.98 20.73 -21.80
CA MET A 430 25.79 21.10 -21.02
C MET A 430 24.80 21.79 -21.96
N PRO A 431 23.56 21.31 -22.14
CA PRO A 431 22.58 22.09 -22.87
C PRO A 431 22.10 23.22 -21.95
N ALA A 432 22.26 24.44 -22.45
CA ALA A 432 21.66 25.64 -21.89
C ALA A 432 20.16 25.42 -21.66
N VAL A 433 19.68 25.95 -20.53
CA VAL A 433 18.26 25.99 -20.16
C VAL A 433 17.49 26.65 -21.31
N ALA A 434 16.78 25.85 -22.09
CA ALA A 434 15.78 26.36 -23.02
C ALA A 434 14.69 27.03 -22.18
N SER A 435 14.60 28.35 -22.33
CA SER A 435 13.52 29.17 -21.75
C SER A 435 12.17 28.61 -22.20
N LEU A 436 11.43 28.03 -21.26
CA LEU A 436 10.04 27.65 -21.44
C LEU A 436 9.22 28.92 -21.71
N GLN A 437 8.96 29.19 -22.98
CA GLN A 437 7.87 30.05 -23.42
C GLN A 437 6.60 29.22 -23.47
N ASP A 438 6.01 28.98 -22.30
CA ASP A 438 4.56 28.95 -22.12
C ASP A 438 4.29 28.91 -20.61
N GLY A 439 3.53 29.87 -20.10
CA GLY A 439 3.26 30.04 -18.67
C GLY A 439 2.38 28.95 -18.03
N LYS A 440 2.26 27.77 -18.64
CA LYS A 440 1.51 26.64 -18.09
C LYS A 440 2.42 25.83 -17.16
N GLN A 441 2.01 25.69 -15.90
CA GLN A 441 2.68 24.79 -14.98
C GLN A 441 2.67 23.36 -15.56
N PRO A 442 3.78 22.62 -15.49
CA PRO A 442 3.83 21.26 -16.00
C PRO A 442 2.84 20.38 -15.23
N ARG A 443 1.90 19.77 -15.96
CA ARG A 443 0.88 18.88 -15.40
C ARG A 443 1.53 17.77 -14.58
N ALA A 444 0.99 17.52 -13.37
CA ALA A 444 1.50 16.47 -12.50
C ALA A 444 1.34 15.10 -13.16
N ARG A 445 2.43 14.30 -13.17
CA ARG A 445 2.38 12.91 -13.64
C ARG A 445 1.56 12.06 -12.69
N ILE A 446 0.69 11.20 -13.21
CA ILE A 446 -0.11 10.26 -12.39
C ILE A 446 0.63 8.93 -12.26
N ALA A 447 0.93 8.52 -11.03
CA ALA A 447 1.57 7.24 -10.75
C ALA A 447 0.75 6.42 -9.76
N VAL A 448 0.22 5.28 -10.19
CA VAL A 448 -0.46 4.32 -9.31
C VAL A 448 0.56 3.41 -8.64
N LEU A 449 0.47 3.28 -7.32
CA LEU A 449 1.30 2.35 -6.55
C LEU A 449 0.63 0.98 -6.48
N HIS A 450 1.19 0.00 -7.19
CA HIS A 450 0.66 -1.37 -7.19
C HIS A 450 1.23 -2.13 -5.98
N THR A 451 0.43 -2.36 -4.95
CA THR A 451 0.95 -2.81 -3.65
C THR A 451 1.10 -4.32 -3.48
N GLY A 452 0.57 -5.10 -4.41
CA GLY A 452 0.54 -6.56 -4.35
C GLY A 452 -0.88 -7.03 -4.07
N GLY A 453 -1.11 -7.97 -3.18
CA GLY A 453 -2.48 -8.38 -2.83
C GLY A 453 -3.11 -9.42 -3.77
N SER A 454 -2.44 -9.79 -4.87
CA SER A 454 -2.99 -10.69 -5.90
C SER A 454 -3.32 -12.10 -5.39
N LEU A 455 -2.65 -12.60 -4.34
CA LEU A 455 -3.02 -13.88 -3.71
C LEU A 455 -4.42 -13.85 -3.05
N GLY A 456 -4.96 -12.65 -2.78
CA GLY A 456 -6.33 -12.47 -2.36
C GLY A 456 -7.35 -12.94 -3.41
N LEU A 457 -6.96 -12.95 -4.70
CA LEU A 457 -7.79 -13.49 -5.79
C LEU A 457 -8.13 -14.96 -5.58
N CYS A 458 -7.23 -15.76 -4.97
CA CYS A 458 -7.52 -17.17 -4.67
C CYS A 458 -8.71 -17.32 -3.73
N GLY A 459 -8.83 -16.45 -2.72
CA GLY A 459 -9.99 -16.44 -1.82
C GLY A 459 -11.26 -15.92 -2.50
N LEU A 460 -11.13 -15.00 -3.45
CA LEU A 460 -12.27 -14.52 -4.24
C LEU A 460 -12.75 -15.58 -5.23
N ALA A 461 -11.86 -16.34 -5.86
CA ALA A 461 -12.22 -17.44 -6.75
C ALA A 461 -13.03 -18.53 -6.02
N GLN A 462 -12.77 -18.77 -4.74
CA GLN A 462 -13.60 -19.67 -3.92
C GLN A 462 -15.02 -19.11 -3.69
N ARG A 463 -15.16 -17.78 -3.58
CA ARG A 463 -16.45 -17.12 -3.31
C ARG A 463 -17.26 -16.86 -4.57
N PHE A 464 -16.59 -16.65 -5.71
CA PHE A 464 -17.17 -16.28 -6.99
C PHE A 464 -16.65 -17.19 -8.13
N PRO A 465 -16.82 -18.53 -8.05
CA PRO A 465 -16.21 -19.46 -8.99
C PRO A 465 -16.73 -19.33 -10.43
N GLY A 466 -17.91 -18.73 -10.64
CA GLY A 466 -18.44 -18.49 -11.99
C GLY A 466 -17.92 -17.21 -12.65
N GLU A 467 -17.25 -16.33 -11.90
CA GLU A 467 -16.69 -15.08 -12.42
C GLU A 467 -15.20 -15.17 -12.76
N PHE A 468 -14.48 -16.13 -12.17
CA PHE A 468 -13.07 -16.44 -12.44
C PHE A 468 -12.96 -17.59 -13.42
#